data_AF-A0A946Y5M0-F1
#
_entry.id   AF-A0A946Y5M0-F1
#
_cell.length_a   1.000
_cell.length_b   1.000
_cell.length_c   1.000
_cell.angle_alpha   90.00
_cell.angle_beta   90.00
_cell.angle_gamma   90.00
#
_symmetry.space_group_name_H-M   'P 1'
#
loop_
_entity.id
_entity.type
_entity.pdbx_description
1 polymer ?
#
loop_
_entity_poly.entity_id
_entity_poly.type
_entity_poly.pdbx_seq_one_letter_code
_entity_poly.pdbx_strand_id
1 'polypeptide(L)'
;VKGLHYSLTDLLATDTVDAERFVGGSFATIYLAPFNYHRVHAPVSGELTAVRYIPGTLFSVNDATVRHLPQLFARNERLACHMKTAGGPMILLFVGALNVGTINTVWTGDIRPRRSGVVEAFNLNEIRGDRRFLQGDTIGWFNMGSTVILVAPPGATDNFENIIAGQTLRMGDRVGRFLSRQ
;
A
#
# COMPACT_ATOMS: atom_id res chain seq x y z
N VAL A 1 1.62 -9.89 11.35
CA VAL A 1 1.39 -11.36 11.36
C VAL A 1 1.44 -11.81 12.80
N LYS A 2 0.71 -12.85 13.23
CA LYS A 2 0.69 -13.24 14.64
C LYS A 2 2.12 -13.45 15.15
N GLY A 3 2.54 -12.65 16.14
CA GLY A 3 3.89 -12.69 16.73
C GLY A 3 5.00 -11.94 15.97
N LEU A 4 4.73 -11.40 14.78
CA LEU A 4 5.69 -10.58 14.02
C LEU A 4 5.16 -9.18 13.81
N HIS A 5 5.83 -8.23 14.46
CA HIS A 5 5.54 -6.80 14.45
C HIS A 5 6.62 -6.04 13.68
N TYR A 6 6.23 -4.93 13.08
CA TYR A 6 7.13 -3.92 12.51
C TYR A 6 6.49 -2.55 12.71
N SER A 7 7.30 -1.50 12.81
CA SER A 7 6.77 -0.16 13.03
C SER A 7 6.26 0.46 11.73
N LEU A 8 5.33 1.41 11.83
CA LEU A 8 4.89 2.18 10.67
C LEU A 8 6.03 3.04 10.11
N THR A 9 6.92 3.53 10.97
CA THR A 9 8.14 4.25 10.60
C THR A 9 9.03 3.39 9.70
N ASP A 10 9.27 2.12 10.06
CA ASP A 10 10.02 1.18 9.23
C ASP A 10 9.29 0.95 7.90
N LEU A 11 7.96 0.79 7.93
CA LEU A 11 7.17 0.58 6.72
C LEU A 11 7.20 1.80 5.79
N LEU A 12 7.20 3.03 6.30
CA LEU A 12 7.19 4.22 5.45
C LEU A 12 8.58 4.75 5.10
N ALA A 13 9.63 4.24 5.78
CA ALA A 13 10.99 4.74 5.70
C ALA A 13 11.05 6.28 5.79
N THR A 14 10.27 6.84 6.72
CA THR A 14 10.12 8.28 6.96
C THR A 14 10.40 8.59 8.42
N ASP A 15 10.54 9.87 8.73
CA ASP A 15 10.59 10.40 10.09
C ASP A 15 9.28 10.15 10.88
N THR A 16 9.34 10.34 12.20
CA THR A 16 8.22 10.02 13.09
C THR A 16 6.98 10.89 12.84
N VAL A 17 7.14 12.12 12.37
CA VAL A 17 6.04 13.11 12.25
C VAL A 17 4.99 12.70 11.21
N ASP A 18 5.39 12.11 10.09
CA ASP A 18 4.46 11.60 9.07
C ASP A 18 3.74 10.32 9.55
N ALA A 19 4.43 9.48 10.31
CA ALA A 19 3.88 8.24 10.85
C ALA A 19 2.94 8.47 12.06
N GLU A 20 3.21 9.48 12.88
CA GLU A 20 2.46 9.83 14.10
C GLU A 20 0.96 10.01 13.84
N ARG A 21 0.60 10.60 12.69
CA ARG A 21 -0.81 10.83 12.31
C ARG A 21 -1.62 9.54 12.17
N PHE A 22 -0.95 8.41 11.95
CA PHE A 22 -1.57 7.10 11.75
C PHE A 22 -1.46 6.19 12.98
N VAL A 23 -0.78 6.63 14.05
CA VAL A 23 -0.68 5.88 15.30
C VAL A 23 -2.07 5.73 15.92
N GLY A 24 -2.41 4.50 16.33
CA GLY A 24 -3.75 4.15 16.81
C GLY A 24 -4.81 4.02 15.70
N GLY A 25 -4.40 4.14 14.43
CA GLY A 25 -5.25 3.97 13.27
C GLY A 25 -5.49 2.52 12.89
N SER A 26 -6.00 2.32 11.68
CA SER A 26 -6.37 1.02 11.15
C SER A 26 -5.55 0.68 9.90
N PHE A 27 -5.34 -0.61 9.64
CA PHE A 27 -4.69 -1.06 8.43
C PHE A 27 -5.31 -2.37 7.92
N ALA A 28 -5.18 -2.60 6.62
CA ALA A 28 -5.53 -3.86 5.98
C ALA A 28 -4.38 -4.32 5.10
N THR A 29 -4.00 -5.60 5.19
CA THR A 29 -2.95 -6.21 4.37
C THR A 29 -3.59 -7.24 3.45
N ILE A 30 -3.51 -7.03 2.15
CA ILE A 30 -4.13 -7.86 1.12
C ILE A 30 -3.03 -8.53 0.31
N TYR A 31 -2.93 -9.84 0.41
CA TYR A 31 -2.03 -10.66 -0.39
C TYR A 31 -2.69 -10.99 -1.73
N LEU A 32 -1.96 -10.78 -2.83
CA LEU A 32 -2.35 -11.14 -4.18
C LEU A 32 -1.49 -12.33 -4.60
N ALA A 33 -2.05 -13.54 -4.61
CA ALA A 33 -1.33 -14.72 -5.07
C ALA A 33 -1.08 -14.64 -6.59
N PRO A 34 -0.09 -15.37 -7.14
CA PRO A 34 0.27 -15.28 -8.56
C PRO A 34 -0.91 -15.42 -9.55
N PHE A 35 -1.91 -16.23 -9.21
CA PHE A 35 -3.11 -16.48 -10.02
C PHE A 35 -4.27 -15.50 -9.78
N ASN A 36 -4.11 -14.50 -8.90
CA ASN A 36 -5.15 -13.50 -8.63
C ASN A 36 -5.13 -12.35 -9.65
N TYR A 37 -6.12 -11.47 -9.52
CA TYR A 37 -6.16 -10.20 -10.24
C TYR A 37 -5.19 -9.21 -9.59
N HIS A 38 -4.19 -8.75 -10.34
CA HIS A 38 -3.06 -7.95 -9.82
C HIS A 38 -3.20 -6.44 -10.00
N ARG A 39 -4.38 -5.94 -10.42
CA ARG A 39 -4.61 -4.49 -10.44
C ARG A 39 -5.18 -4.01 -9.11
N VAL A 40 -4.70 -2.85 -8.70
CA VAL A 40 -5.05 -2.18 -7.46
C VAL A 40 -5.85 -0.94 -7.81
N HIS A 41 -7.00 -0.80 -7.15
CA HIS A 41 -7.95 0.27 -7.40
C HIS A 41 -8.05 1.20 -6.19
N ALA A 42 -8.44 2.44 -6.42
CA ALA A 42 -8.72 3.40 -5.38
C ALA A 42 -9.89 2.91 -4.51
N PRO A 43 -9.69 2.64 -3.22
CA PRO A 43 -10.77 2.14 -2.36
C PRO A 43 -11.81 3.22 -2.03
N VAL A 44 -11.42 4.49 -2.16
CA VAL A 44 -12.24 5.69 -1.97
C VAL A 44 -11.70 6.78 -2.88
N SER A 45 -12.57 7.71 -3.30
CA SER A 45 -12.14 8.87 -4.09
C SER A 45 -11.14 9.73 -3.33
N GLY A 46 -10.10 10.21 -4.01
CA GLY A 46 -9.06 11.01 -3.41
C GLY A 46 -8.03 11.54 -4.40
N GLU A 47 -7.07 12.29 -3.88
CA GLU A 47 -5.97 12.87 -4.65
C GLU A 47 -4.63 12.42 -4.09
N LEU A 48 -3.71 12.02 -4.98
CA LEU A 48 -2.35 11.64 -4.66
C LEU A 48 -1.52 12.88 -4.26
N THR A 49 -1.06 12.91 -3.02
CA THR A 49 -0.37 14.07 -2.43
C THR A 49 1.11 13.85 -2.14
N ALA A 50 1.56 12.59 -2.10
CA ALA A 50 2.99 12.25 -2.10
C ALA A 50 3.19 10.81 -2.58
N VAL A 51 4.33 10.55 -3.23
CA VAL A 51 4.76 9.20 -3.59
C VAL A 51 6.20 9.02 -3.16
N ARG A 52 6.46 7.94 -2.43
CA ARG A 52 7.81 7.54 -2.02
C ARG A 52 8.06 6.13 -2.51
N TYR A 53 9.13 5.95 -3.28
CA TYR A 53 9.67 4.65 -3.59
C TYR A 53 10.71 4.29 -2.52
N ILE A 54 10.52 3.13 -1.88
CA ILE A 54 11.41 2.62 -0.85
C ILE A 54 12.08 1.35 -1.40
N PRO A 55 13.38 1.40 -1.72
CA PRO A 55 14.11 0.22 -2.17
C PRO A 55 14.17 -0.82 -1.05
N GLY A 56 14.22 -2.09 -1.44
CA GLY A 56 14.27 -3.19 -0.49
C GLY A 56 14.59 -4.51 -1.17
N THR A 57 14.48 -5.59 -0.41
CA THR A 57 14.62 -6.95 -0.94
C THR A 57 13.32 -7.37 -1.64
N LEU A 58 13.34 -8.47 -2.39
CA LEU A 58 12.15 -9.09 -2.96
C LEU A 58 11.96 -10.47 -2.34
N PHE A 59 11.67 -10.53 -1.03
CA PHE A 59 11.30 -11.79 -0.41
C PHE A 59 9.93 -12.24 -0.93
N SER A 60 9.70 -13.56 -0.97
CA SER A 60 8.37 -14.10 -1.24
C SER A 60 7.40 -13.63 -0.16
N VAL A 61 6.20 -13.23 -0.56
CA VAL A 61 5.13 -12.80 0.37
C VAL A 61 4.08 -13.88 0.58
N ASN A 62 4.40 -15.14 0.27
CA ASN A 62 3.50 -16.27 0.54
C ASN A 62 3.29 -16.49 2.05
N ASP A 63 2.22 -17.19 2.40
CA ASP A 63 1.83 -17.48 3.79
C ASP A 63 2.97 -18.06 4.64
N ALA A 64 3.78 -18.96 4.09
CA ALA A 64 4.88 -19.58 4.82
C ALA A 64 5.95 -18.54 5.15
N THR A 65 6.38 -17.71 4.19
CA THR A 65 7.40 -16.69 4.43
C THR A 65 6.90 -15.60 5.37
N VAL A 66 5.65 -15.15 5.17
CA VAL A 66 5.01 -14.11 6.00
C VAL A 66 4.95 -14.50 7.48
N ARG A 67 4.78 -15.80 7.80
CA ARG A 67 4.75 -16.31 9.19
C ARG A 67 6.10 -16.40 9.87
N HIS A 68 7.20 -16.47 9.12
CA HIS A 68 8.53 -16.74 9.68
C HIS A 68 9.52 -15.59 9.49
N LEU A 69 9.32 -14.72 8.51
CA LEU A 69 10.25 -13.62 8.23
C LEU A 69 9.82 -12.34 8.96
N PRO A 70 10.57 -11.90 9.98
CA PRO A 70 10.27 -10.67 10.68
C PRO A 70 10.37 -9.47 9.73
N GLN A 71 9.46 -8.50 9.93
CA GLN A 71 9.44 -7.23 9.23
C GLN A 71 9.40 -7.34 7.70
N LEU A 72 8.90 -8.46 7.15
CA LEU A 72 8.92 -8.78 5.72
C LEU A 72 8.43 -7.63 4.83
N PHE A 73 7.30 -7.00 5.16
CA PHE A 73 6.77 -5.88 4.36
C PHE A 73 7.61 -4.61 4.45
N ALA A 74 8.28 -4.35 5.57
CA ALA A 74 9.19 -3.21 5.74
C ALA A 74 10.57 -3.44 5.11
N ARG A 75 10.95 -4.71 4.92
CA ARG A 75 12.20 -5.11 4.23
C ARG A 75 12.03 -5.22 2.72
N ASN A 76 10.81 -5.48 2.26
CA ASN A 76 10.55 -5.59 0.83
C ASN A 76 10.54 -4.22 0.15
N GLU A 77 10.95 -4.21 -1.11
CA GLU A 77 10.74 -3.07 -1.99
C GLU A 77 9.27 -2.69 -2.06
N ARG A 78 8.99 -1.39 -2.02
CA ARG A 78 7.61 -0.91 -2.02
C ARG A 78 7.48 0.53 -2.48
N LEU A 79 6.26 0.88 -2.87
CA LEU A 79 5.84 2.22 -3.24
C LEU A 79 4.75 2.68 -2.27
N ALA A 80 5.00 3.74 -1.51
CA ALA A 80 4.02 4.37 -0.64
C ALA A 80 3.33 5.52 -1.38
N CYS A 81 2.02 5.41 -1.56
CA CYS A 81 1.17 6.43 -2.17
C CYS A 81 0.33 7.10 -1.09
N HIS A 82 0.64 8.35 -0.76
CA HIS A 82 -0.15 9.15 0.17
C HIS A 82 -1.29 9.80 -0.58
N MET A 83 -2.52 9.63 -0.07
CA MET A 83 -3.72 10.17 -0.68
C MET A 83 -4.51 11.02 0.31
N LYS A 84 -5.01 12.16 -0.17
CA LYS A 84 -6.01 12.97 0.52
C LYS A 84 -7.39 12.51 0.09
N THR A 85 -8.22 12.10 1.04
CA THR A 85 -9.60 11.66 0.79
C THR A 85 -10.58 12.51 1.60
N ALA A 86 -11.88 12.40 1.31
CA ALA A 86 -12.90 13.08 2.11
C ALA A 86 -12.95 12.61 3.57
N GLY A 87 -12.56 11.35 3.85
CA GLY A 87 -12.49 10.80 5.22
C GLY A 87 -11.16 11.07 5.94
N GLY A 88 -10.24 11.81 5.31
CA GLY A 88 -8.91 12.11 5.85
C GLY A 88 -7.77 11.54 5.00
N PRO A 89 -6.51 11.67 5.47
CA PRO A 89 -5.37 11.11 4.76
C PRO A 89 -5.39 9.58 4.80
N MET A 90 -4.83 8.96 3.77
CA MET A 90 -4.68 7.51 3.66
C MET A 90 -3.36 7.19 2.98
N ILE A 91 -2.77 6.04 3.29
CA ILE A 91 -1.60 5.53 2.57
C ILE A 91 -1.99 4.20 1.92
N LEU A 92 -1.71 4.09 0.63
CA LEU A 92 -1.79 2.85 -0.12
C LEU A 92 -0.37 2.43 -0.48
N LEU A 93 0.06 1.27 0.03
CA LEU A 93 1.37 0.72 -0.26
C LEU A 93 1.27 -0.43 -1.24
N PHE A 94 2.11 -0.37 -2.27
CA PHE A 94 2.40 -1.48 -3.17
C PHE A 94 3.68 -2.14 -2.70
N VAL A 95 3.62 -3.39 -2.24
CA VAL A 95 4.79 -4.14 -1.75
C VAL A 95 5.13 -5.21 -2.77
N GLY A 96 6.31 -5.09 -3.37
CA GLY A 96 6.88 -6.06 -4.30
C GLY A 96 7.23 -7.36 -3.60
N ALA A 97 7.39 -8.42 -4.38
CA ALA A 97 7.80 -9.72 -3.88
C ALA A 97 8.73 -10.43 -4.87
N LEU A 98 9.23 -11.60 -4.47
CA LEU A 98 10.06 -12.44 -5.32
C LEU A 98 9.42 -12.64 -6.70
N ASN A 99 10.21 -12.44 -7.76
CA ASN A 99 9.80 -12.53 -9.16
C ASN A 99 8.80 -11.46 -9.64
N VAL A 100 8.51 -10.44 -8.83
CA VAL A 100 7.77 -9.23 -9.25
C VAL A 100 8.78 -8.12 -9.50
N GLY A 101 9.23 -8.04 -10.75
CA GLY A 101 10.30 -7.14 -11.14
C GLY A 101 9.87 -5.70 -11.44
N THR A 102 8.60 -5.32 -11.28
CA THR A 102 8.11 -3.96 -11.58
C THR A 102 6.81 -3.68 -10.84
N ILE A 103 6.68 -2.48 -10.27
CA ILE A 103 5.40 -1.91 -9.81
C ILE A 103 4.95 -0.94 -10.89
N ASN A 104 3.71 -1.06 -11.35
CA ASN A 104 3.16 -0.19 -12.37
C ASN A 104 2.15 0.78 -11.76
N THR A 105 2.17 2.04 -12.19
CA THR A 105 1.14 3.02 -11.84
C THR A 105 0.60 3.68 -13.09
N VAL A 106 -0.64 4.16 -13.05
CA VAL A 106 -1.26 4.84 -14.19
C VAL A 106 -0.62 6.19 -14.52
N TRP A 107 0.21 6.73 -13.61
CA TRP A 107 0.72 8.10 -13.70
C TRP A 107 2.24 8.19 -13.94
N THR A 108 3.02 7.18 -13.58
CA THR A 108 4.46 7.08 -13.92
C THR A 108 4.80 5.91 -14.84
N GLY A 109 3.89 4.95 -15.04
CA GLY A 109 4.20 3.71 -15.78
C GLY A 109 5.03 2.73 -14.95
N ASP A 110 6.03 2.12 -15.58
CA ASP A 110 6.95 1.14 -14.95
C ASP A 110 7.84 1.80 -13.88
N ILE A 111 7.71 1.36 -12.63
CA ILE A 111 8.67 1.62 -11.56
C ILE A 111 9.49 0.36 -11.36
N ARG A 112 10.75 0.42 -11.81
CA ARG A 112 11.68 -0.71 -11.76
C ARG A 112 12.46 -0.74 -10.44
N PRO A 113 12.87 -1.94 -9.99
CA PRO A 113 13.69 -2.10 -8.81
C PRO A 113 14.99 -1.31 -8.87
N ARG A 114 15.31 -0.63 -7.78
CA ARG A 114 16.51 0.19 -7.64
C ARG A 114 17.39 -0.42 -6.54
N ARG A 115 18.67 -0.54 -6.85
CA ARG A 115 19.68 -1.12 -5.94
C ARG A 115 20.41 -0.07 -5.10
N SER A 116 20.03 1.20 -5.19
CA SER A 116 20.73 2.31 -4.50
C SER A 116 20.55 2.28 -2.98
N GLY A 117 19.50 1.65 -2.46
CA GLY A 117 19.15 1.70 -1.04
C GLY A 117 18.62 3.07 -0.58
N VAL A 118 18.52 4.05 -1.48
CA VAL A 118 18.06 5.41 -1.19
C VAL A 118 16.55 5.52 -1.43
N VAL A 119 15.82 6.02 -0.44
CA VAL A 119 14.41 6.37 -0.57
C VAL A 119 14.26 7.54 -1.53
N GLU A 120 13.35 7.42 -2.49
CA GLU A 120 13.12 8.41 -3.54
C GLU A 120 11.72 8.99 -3.40
N ALA A 121 11.62 10.28 -3.12
CA ALA A 121 10.37 11.02 -3.21
C ALA A 121 10.16 11.47 -4.67
N PHE A 122 9.00 11.15 -5.24
CA PHE A 122 8.70 11.52 -6.61
C PHE A 122 8.25 12.98 -6.66
N ASN A 123 8.72 13.72 -7.66
CA ASN A 123 8.20 15.06 -7.93
C ASN A 123 6.81 14.95 -8.57
N LEU A 124 5.77 15.30 -7.82
CA LEU A 124 4.39 15.21 -8.32
C LEU A 124 4.08 16.17 -9.47
N ASN A 125 4.93 17.16 -9.73
CA ASN A 125 4.80 18.05 -10.88
C ASN A 125 5.34 17.42 -12.18
N GLU A 126 6.15 16.37 -12.07
CA GLU A 126 6.69 15.61 -13.22
C GLU A 126 5.80 14.42 -13.59
N ILE A 127 4.78 14.12 -12.78
CA ILE A 127 3.80 13.10 -13.06
C ILE A 127 2.92 13.53 -14.24
N ARG A 128 2.81 12.66 -15.25
CA ARG A 128 2.08 12.95 -16.50
C ARG A 128 0.60 12.54 -16.47
N GLY A 129 0.22 11.64 -15.57
CA GLY A 129 -1.17 11.15 -15.43
C GLY A 129 -2.00 11.96 -14.44
N ASP A 130 -3.28 11.60 -14.34
CA ASP A 130 -4.17 12.17 -13.32
C ASP A 130 -3.68 11.75 -11.92
N ARG A 131 -3.82 12.69 -10.98
CA ARG A 131 -3.52 12.51 -9.56
C ARG A 131 -4.80 12.34 -8.75
N ARG A 132 -5.97 12.61 -9.34
CA ARG A 132 -7.28 12.42 -8.75
C ARG A 132 -7.85 11.09 -9.23
N PHE A 133 -8.36 10.34 -8.28
CA PHE A 133 -8.97 9.04 -8.51
C PHE A 133 -10.36 9.06 -7.91
N LEU A 134 -11.34 8.60 -8.68
CA LEU A 134 -12.63 8.21 -8.17
C LEU A 134 -12.52 6.82 -7.53
N GLN A 135 -13.42 6.52 -6.59
CA GLN A 135 -13.54 5.17 -6.04
C GLN A 135 -13.71 4.16 -7.19
N GLY A 136 -12.86 3.13 -7.19
CA GLY A 136 -12.84 2.09 -8.22
C GLY A 136 -11.88 2.38 -9.38
N ASP A 137 -11.29 3.57 -9.49
CA ASP A 137 -10.30 3.84 -10.53
C ASP A 137 -9.03 3.01 -10.31
N THR A 138 -8.41 2.54 -11.40
CA THR A 138 -7.12 1.84 -11.30
C THR A 138 -6.01 2.81 -10.91
N ILE A 139 -5.28 2.49 -9.85
CA ILE A 139 -4.11 3.25 -9.38
C ILE A 139 -2.84 2.64 -9.98
N GLY A 140 -2.75 1.32 -9.94
CA GLY A 140 -1.54 0.61 -10.35
C GLY A 140 -1.75 -0.89 -10.40
N TRP A 141 -0.71 -1.63 -10.74
CA TRP A 141 -0.76 -3.08 -10.79
C TRP A 141 0.62 -3.70 -10.59
N PHE A 142 0.60 -5.01 -10.34
CA PHE A 142 1.78 -5.86 -10.37
C PHE A 142 1.69 -6.85 -11.52
N ASN A 143 2.82 -7.44 -11.89
CA ASN A 143 2.86 -8.50 -12.90
C ASN A 143 2.72 -9.91 -12.31
N MET A 144 2.93 -10.08 -11.00
CA MET A 144 2.80 -11.37 -10.32
C MET A 144 2.63 -11.16 -8.80
N GLY A 145 2.67 -12.26 -8.02
CA GLY A 145 2.32 -12.31 -6.60
C GLY A 145 2.89 -11.18 -5.75
N SER A 146 2.05 -10.44 -5.04
CA SER A 146 2.42 -9.18 -4.38
C SER A 146 1.56 -8.90 -3.16
N THR A 147 1.76 -7.76 -2.50
CA THR A 147 0.93 -7.35 -1.38
C THR A 147 0.55 -5.89 -1.49
N VAL A 148 -0.69 -5.59 -1.11
CA VAL A 148 -1.18 -4.22 -0.96
C VAL A 148 -1.45 -3.98 0.52
N ILE A 149 -1.02 -2.83 1.04
CA ILE A 149 -1.32 -2.42 2.41
C ILE A 149 -2.06 -1.10 2.38
N LEU A 150 -3.20 -1.04 3.05
CA LEU A 150 -3.95 0.17 3.30
C LEU A 150 -3.70 0.63 4.73
N VAL A 151 -3.42 1.91 4.93
CA VAL A 151 -3.25 2.51 6.27
C VAL A 151 -4.10 3.77 6.35
N ALA A 152 -4.89 3.89 7.42
CA ALA A 152 -5.74 5.02 7.70
C ALA A 152 -5.57 5.49 9.16
N PRO A 153 -5.70 6.80 9.45
CA PRO A 153 -5.54 7.32 10.79
C PRO A 153 -6.73 6.96 11.69
N PRO A 154 -6.61 7.14 13.02
CA PRO A 154 -7.71 6.91 13.96
C PRO A 154 -9.01 7.60 13.52
N GLY A 155 -10.11 6.86 13.52
CA GLY A 155 -11.44 7.38 13.19
C GLY A 155 -11.68 7.73 11.72
N ALA A 156 -10.74 7.48 10.80
CA ALA A 156 -10.99 7.67 9.37
C ALA A 156 -11.80 6.53 8.74
N THR A 157 -11.77 5.33 9.32
CA THR A 157 -12.52 4.17 8.82
C THR A 157 -13.28 3.47 9.94
N ASP A 158 -14.19 2.58 9.57
CA ASP A 158 -14.81 1.57 10.43
C ASP A 158 -13.84 0.43 10.80
N ASN A 159 -12.55 0.73 10.93
CA ASN A 159 -11.48 -0.23 11.22
C ASN A 159 -11.41 -1.46 10.29
N PHE A 160 -11.98 -1.37 9.09
CA PHE A 160 -12.08 -2.49 8.16
C PHE A 160 -12.83 -3.70 8.75
N GLU A 161 -13.83 -3.45 9.61
CA GLU A 161 -14.62 -4.48 10.31
C GLU A 161 -15.32 -5.49 9.38
N ASN A 162 -15.46 -5.17 8.08
CA ASN A 162 -16.07 -6.05 7.08
C ASN A 162 -15.14 -7.19 6.62
N ILE A 163 -13.87 -7.21 7.03
CA ILE A 163 -12.91 -8.24 6.63
C ILE A 163 -12.24 -8.91 7.83
N ILE A 164 -11.99 -10.21 7.70
CA ILE A 164 -11.23 -10.99 8.68
C ILE A 164 -9.94 -11.55 8.08
N ALA A 165 -8.94 -11.77 8.93
CA ALA A 165 -7.66 -12.33 8.48
C ALA A 165 -7.86 -13.71 7.82
N GLY A 166 -7.28 -13.90 6.62
CA GLY A 166 -7.40 -15.12 5.84
C GLY A 166 -8.64 -15.20 4.94
N GLN A 167 -9.53 -14.21 4.99
CA GLN A 167 -10.66 -14.12 4.07
C GLN A 167 -10.19 -13.94 2.62
N THR A 168 -10.79 -14.68 1.70
CA THR A 168 -10.63 -14.43 0.26
C THR A 168 -11.50 -13.25 -0.15
N LEU A 169 -10.91 -12.28 -0.83
CA LEU A 169 -11.58 -11.09 -1.34
C LEU A 169 -11.66 -11.14 -2.88
N ARG A 170 -12.70 -10.51 -3.44
CA ARG A 170 -12.86 -10.25 -4.87
C ARG A 170 -12.81 -8.75 -5.13
N MET A 171 -12.42 -8.37 -6.35
CA MET A 171 -12.50 -6.97 -6.77
C MET A 171 -13.95 -6.51 -6.70
N GLY A 172 -14.18 -5.36 -6.07
CA GLY A 172 -15.52 -4.80 -5.82
C GLY A 172 -16.07 -5.16 -4.43
N ASP A 173 -15.48 -6.09 -3.70
CA ASP A 173 -15.87 -6.37 -2.32
C ASP A 173 -15.59 -5.15 -1.44
N ARG A 174 -16.54 -4.84 -0.56
CA ARG A 174 -16.38 -3.77 0.41
C ARG A 174 -15.45 -4.22 1.54
N VAL A 175 -14.24 -3.68 1.56
CA VAL A 175 -13.25 -3.95 2.63
C VAL A 175 -13.46 -3.11 3.88
N GLY A 176 -14.19 -2.01 3.79
CA GLY A 176 -14.47 -1.09 4.88
C GLY A 176 -15.21 0.16 4.39
N ARG A 177 -15.49 1.08 5.31
CA ARG A 177 -16.12 2.37 5.04
C ARG A 177 -15.25 3.49 5.58
N PHE A 178 -14.95 4.46 4.73
CA PHE A 178 -14.42 5.75 5.19
C PHE A 178 -15.51 6.54 5.89
N LEU A 179 -15.24 6.95 7.13
CA LEU A 179 -16.13 7.78 7.90
C LEU A 179 -15.95 9.22 7.40
N SER A 180 -17.01 9.80 6.83
CA SER A 180 -17.00 11.22 6.47
C SER A 180 -16.77 12.04 7.74
N ARG A 181 -15.75 12.90 7.74
CA ARG A 181 -15.64 13.91 8.80
C ARG A 181 -16.77 14.91 8.57
N GLN A 182 -17.65 15.05 9.56
CA GLN A 182 -18.59 16.18 9.64
C GLN A 182 -17.81 17.47 9.89
#